data_AF-A0A0B2R9P7-F1
#
_entry.id   AF-A0A0B2R9P7-F1
#
_cell.length_a   1.000
_cell.length_b   1.000
_cell.length_c   1.000
_cell.angle_alpha   90.00
_cell.angle_beta   90.00
_cell.angle_gamma   90.00
#
_symmetry.space_group_name_H-M   'P 1'
#
loop_
_entity.id
_entity.type
_entity.pdbx_description
1 polymer ?
#
loop_
_entity_poly.entity_id
_entity_poly.type
_entity_poly.pdbx_seq_one_letter_code
_entity_poly.pdbx_strand_id
1 'polypeptide(L)' 'LSFQNIHAFNLAMLGKQGWKFISKSNALSTKVFKSKYFPKRNFMGVDLGNNPSYSWKSILFSKTVLK' A
#
# COMPACT_ATOMS: atom_id res chain seq x y z
N LEU A 1 26.98 -8.53 -2.35
CA LEU A 1 26.15 -7.42 -1.82
C LEU A 1 24.90 -7.17 -2.69
N SER A 2 24.38 -8.17 -3.42
CA SER A 2 23.91 -7.87 -4.79
C SER A 2 22.42 -8.10 -5.10
N PHE A 3 21.59 -8.63 -4.20
CA PHE A 3 20.12 -8.70 -4.45
C PHE A 3 19.28 -8.56 -3.16
N GLN A 4 19.82 -9.02 -2.04
CA GLN A 4 19.19 -8.90 -0.72
C GLN A 4 18.91 -7.43 -0.33
N ASN A 5 19.81 -6.51 -0.70
CA ASN A 5 19.60 -5.07 -0.46
C ASN A 5 18.49 -4.47 -1.32
N ILE A 6 18.28 -4.95 -2.56
CA ILE A 6 17.22 -4.45 -3.44
C ILE A 6 15.86 -4.91 -2.94
N HIS A 7 15.74 -6.18 -2.52
CA HIS A 7 14.52 -6.68 -1.92
C HIS A 7 14.16 -5.91 -0.63
N ALA A 8 15.13 -5.71 0.27
CA ALA A 8 14.94 -4.93 1.49
C ALA A 8 14.56 -3.47 1.20
N PHE A 9 15.21 -2.84 0.21
CA PHE A 9 14.89 -1.47 -0.22
C PHE A 9 13.48 -1.37 -0.80
N ASN A 10 13.08 -2.31 -1.66
CA ASN A 10 11.73 -2.37 -2.21
C ASN A 10 10.68 -2.56 -1.10
N LEU A 11 10.97 -3.42 -0.12
CA LEU A 11 10.09 -3.63 1.02
C LEU A 11 9.94 -2.36 1.87
N ALA A 12 11.03 -1.65 2.13
CA ALA A 12 11.03 -0.37 2.82
C ALA A 12 10.26 0.71 2.03
N MET A 13 10.41 0.73 0.71
CA MET A 13 9.68 1.65 -0.18
C MET A 13 8.18 1.37 -0.15
N LEU A 14 7.78 0.09 -0.21
CA LEU A 14 6.39 -0.32 -0.07
C LEU A 14 5.83 0.09 1.29
N GLY A 15 6.55 -0.18 2.38
CA GLY A 15 6.18 0.26 3.74
C GLY A 15 5.96 1.77 3.81
N LYS A 16 6.87 2.57 3.24
CA LYS A 16 6.72 4.04 3.16
C LYS A 16 5.48 4.47 2.38
N GLN A 17 5.13 3.76 1.30
CA GLN A 17 3.91 4.02 0.54
C GLN A 17 2.67 3.71 1.38
N GLY A 18 2.59 2.53 2.00
CA GLY A 18 1.49 2.16 2.89
C GLY A 18 1.34 3.12 4.08
N TRP A 19 2.46 3.57 4.66
CA TRP A 19 2.44 4.56 5.74
C TRP A 19 1.79 5.87 5.28
N LYS A 20 2.08 6.31 4.05
CA LYS A 20 1.45 7.51 3.46
C LYS A 20 -0.06 7.36 3.29
N PHE A 21 -0.56 6.16 3.02
CA PHE A 21 -2.00 5.87 2.99
C PHE A 21 -2.67 6.03 4.36
N ILE A 22 -1.95 5.72 5.43
CA ILE A 22 -2.43 5.84 6.81
C ILE A 22 -2.32 7.29 7.29
N SER A 23 -1.14 7.90 7.19
CA SER A 23 -0.87 9.23 7.76
C SER A 23 -1.39 10.39 6.91
N LYS A 24 -1.49 10.21 5.58
CA LYS A 24 -1.88 11.27 4.63
C LYS A 24 -3.13 10.89 3.86
N SER A 25 -4.26 10.76 4.57
CA SER A 25 -5.57 10.47 3.95
C SER A 25 -6.03 11.54 2.94
N ASN A 26 -5.50 12.76 3.02
CA ASN A 26 -5.85 13.87 2.13
C ASN A 26 -4.99 13.95 0.85
N ALA A 27 -3.94 13.14 0.72
CA ALA A 27 -3.13 13.10 -0.49
C ALA A 27 -3.99 12.62 -1.68
N LEU A 28 -3.78 13.22 -2.87
CA LEU A 28 -4.51 12.84 -4.08
C LEU A 28 -4.41 11.34 -4.38
N SER A 29 -3.20 10.78 -4.25
CA SER A 29 -2.96 9.33 -4.38
C SER A 29 -3.84 8.53 -3.42
N THR A 30 -3.91 8.96 -2.15
CA THR A 30 -4.74 8.28 -1.15
C THR A 30 -6.22 8.36 -1.50
N LYS A 31 -6.70 9.52 -1.95
CA LYS A 31 -8.11 9.70 -2.37
C LYS A 31 -8.47 8.84 -3.58
N VAL A 32 -7.62 8.79 -4.60
CA VAL A 32 -7.85 7.99 -5.84
C VAL A 32 -7.91 6.49 -5.53
N PHE A 33 -6.98 6.00 -4.73
CA PHE A 33 -6.98 4.59 -4.34
C PHE A 33 -8.10 4.28 -3.33
N LYS A 34 -8.44 5.22 -2.44
CA LYS A 34 -9.58 5.08 -1.52
C LYS A 34 -10.89 4.95 -2.30
N SER A 35 -11.15 5.82 -3.27
CA SER A 35 -12.38 5.74 -4.05
C SER A 35 -12.49 4.44 -4.83
N LYS A 36 -11.38 3.92 -5.36
CA LYS A 36 -11.35 2.70 -6.16
C LYS A 36 -11.38 1.41 -5.34
N TYR A 37 -10.64 1.33 -4.24
CA TYR A 37 -10.37 0.05 -3.56
C TYR A 37 -10.86 -0.02 -2.11
N PHE A 38 -11.03 1.10 -1.41
CA PHE A 38 -11.48 1.11 0.00
C PHE A 38 -12.37 2.31 0.34
N PRO A 39 -13.48 2.56 -0.39
CA PRO A 39 -14.23 3.81 -0.25
C PRO A 39 -14.85 4.00 1.14
N LYS A 40 -15.26 2.90 1.78
CA LYS A 40 -15.92 2.87 3.10
C LYS A 40 -15.03 2.35 4.23
N ARG A 41 -13.76 2.03 3.95
CA ARG A 41 -12.85 1.39 4.92
C ARG A 41 -11.57 2.19 5.06
N ASN A 42 -10.80 1.87 6.11
CA ASN A 42 -9.44 2.36 6.28
C ASN A 42 -8.45 1.40 5.61
N PHE A 43 -7.28 1.92 5.22
CA PHE A 43 -6.25 1.13 4.55
C PHE A 43 -5.85 -0.15 5.30
N MET A 44 -5.75 -0.11 6.63
CA MET A 44 -5.43 -1.32 7.42
C MET A 44 -6.55 -2.39 7.42
N GLY A 45 -7.81 -1.98 7.22
CA GLY A 45 -8.97 -2.86 7.26
C GLY A 45 -9.48 -3.29 5.88
N VAL A 46 -8.74 -2.98 4.81
CA VAL A 46 -9.10 -3.41 3.46
C VAL A 46 -8.41 -4.73 3.11
N ASP A 47 -9.15 -5.58 2.40
CA ASP A 47 -8.66 -6.82 1.81
C ASP A 47 -8.53 -6.67 0.30
N LEU A 48 -7.95 -7.67 -0.36
CA LEU A 48 -7.52 -7.57 -1.76
C LEU A 48 -8.67 -7.31 -2.75
N GLY A 49 -9.90 -7.65 -2.39
CA GLY A 49 -11.09 -7.44 -3.21
C GLY A 49 -11.03 -8.23 -4.53
N ASN A 50 -11.90 -7.88 -5.47
CA ASN A 50 -12.00 -8.56 -6.77
C ASN A 50 -11.24 -7.80 -7.86
N ASN A 51 -10.47 -8.51 -8.69
CA ASN A 51 -9.64 -7.97 -9.78
C ASN A 51 -8.74 -6.74 -9.41
N PRO A 52 -7.87 -6.87 -8.41
CA PRO A 52 -6.94 -5.80 -8.03
C PRO A 52 -5.88 -5.53 -9.12
N SER A 53 -5.54 -4.26 -9.34
CA SER A 53 -4.37 -3.94 -10.17
C SER A 53 -3.09 -4.42 -9.50
N TYR A 54 -2.04 -4.68 -10.29
CA TYR A 54 -0.74 -5.09 -9.75
C TYR A 54 -0.19 -4.08 -8.73
N SER A 55 -0.27 -2.78 -9.03
CA SER A 55 0.12 -1.72 -8.10
C SER A 55 -0.68 -1.76 -6.80
N TRP A 56 -1.98 -2.07 -6.85
CA TRP A 56 -2.79 -2.22 -5.65
C TRP A 56 -2.39 -3.45 -4.83
N LYS A 57 -2.07 -4.58 -5.46
CA LYS A 57 -1.52 -5.76 -4.76
C LYS A 57 -0.25 -5.40 -4.00
N SER A 58 0.69 -4.71 -4.64
CA SER A 58 1.97 -4.32 -4.01
C SER A 58 1.76 -3.33 -2.85
N ILE A 59 0.89 -2.34 -3.04
CA ILE A 59 0.54 -1.40 -1.97
C ILE A 59 -0.18 -2.12 -0.84
N LEU A 60 -1.11 -3.02 -1.12
CA LEU A 60 -1.79 -3.78 -0.07
C LEU A 60 -0.82 -4.69 0.69
N PHE A 61 0.16 -5.27 0.00
CA PHE A 61 1.23 -6.04 0.63
C PHE A 61 2.04 -5.17 1.62
N SER A 62 2.19 -3.87 1.39
CA SER A 62 2.84 -2.99 2.39
C SER A 62 2.15 -3.01 3.76
N LYS A 63 0.89 -3.42 3.85
CA LYS A 63 0.19 -3.64 5.11
C LYS A 63 0.87 -4.70 5.99
N THR A 64 1.48 -5.73 5.40
CA THR A 64 2.21 -6.76 6.15
C THR A 64 3.53 -6.26 6.71
N VAL A 65 4.11 -5.23 6.09
CA VAL A 65 5.34 -4.56 6.54
C VAL A 65 5.06 -3.56 7.67
N LEU A 66 3.83 -3.03 7.73
CA LEU A 66 3.39 -2.01 8.70
C LEU A 66 2.66 -2.60 9.92
N LYS A 67 2.40 -3.91 9.93
CA LYS A 67 1.83 -4.64 11.06
C LYS A 67 2.93 -5.01 12.04
#